data_AF-A0AA37HPM7-F1
#
_entry.id   AF-A0AA37HPM7-F1
#
_cell.length_a   1.000
_cell.length_b   1.000
_cell.length_c   1.000
_cell.angle_alpha   90.00
_cell.angle_beta   90.00
_cell.angle_gamma   90.00
#
_symmetry.space_group_name_H-M   'P 1'
#
loop_
_entity.id
_entity.type
_entity.pdbx_description
1 polymer ?
#
loop_
_entity_poly.entity_id
_entity_poly.type
_entity_poly.pdbx_seq_one_letter_code
_entity_poly.pdbx_strand_id
1 'polypeptide(L)' 'MLTHTGSTILRSDLGVEETTESDNIVRWDGERLYVEQDVYHNGQLVHRKYRRTVTEPVARALLAVITRSQQ' A
#
# COMPACT_ATOMS: atom_id res chain seq x y z
N MET A 1 -3.31 -2.08 11.94
CA MET A 1 -3.25 -2.30 10.48
C MET A 1 -2.90 -3.76 10.27
N LEU A 2 -3.69 -4.49 9.47
CA LEU A 2 -3.41 -5.89 9.11
C LEU A 2 -2.47 -5.85 7.90
N THR A 3 -1.17 -5.96 8.13
CA THR A 3 -0.18 -6.16 7.07
C THR A 3 -0.39 -7.54 6.44
N HIS A 4 -0.66 -7.55 5.14
CA HIS A 4 -0.75 -8.77 4.36
C HIS A 4 0.63 -9.45 4.39
N THR A 5 0.69 -10.68 4.91
CA THR A 5 1.93 -11.44 5.07
C THR A 5 2.55 -11.65 3.69
N GLY A 6 3.63 -10.92 3.42
CA GLY A 6 4.41 -11.08 2.21
C GLY A 6 4.98 -12.49 2.12
N SER A 7 4.94 -13.09 0.93
CA SER A 7 5.58 -14.39 0.72
C SER A 7 7.08 -14.23 0.92
N THR A 8 7.64 -15.01 1.84
CA THR A 8 9.07 -15.04 2.13
C THR A 8 9.68 -16.26 1.47
N ILE A 9 10.70 -16.07 0.64
CA ILE A 9 11.41 -17.15 -0.05
C ILE A 9 12.87 -17.13 0.41
N LEU A 10 13.30 -18.19 1.08
CA LEU A 10 14.71 -18.36 1.44
C LEU A 10 15.50 -18.86 0.22
N ARG A 11 16.48 -18.08 -0.22
CA ARG A 11 17.45 -18.45 -1.27
C ARG A 11 18.69 -19.03 -0.61
N SER A 12 18.59 -20.31 -0.25
CA SER A 12 19.66 -21.05 0.44
C SER A 12 20.99 -21.06 -0.33
N ASP A 13 20.92 -20.96 -1.65
CA ASP A 13 22.06 -20.87 -2.57
C ASP A 13 22.84 -19.56 -2.44
N LEU A 14 22.18 -18.49 -1.99
CA LEU A 14 22.74 -17.15 -1.85
C LEU A 14 22.83 -16.68 -0.39
N GLY A 15 22.23 -17.43 0.54
CA GLY A 15 22.19 -17.08 1.97
C GLY A 15 21.32 -15.85 2.27
N VAL A 16 20.33 -15.55 1.43
CA VAL A 16 19.46 -14.37 1.56
C VAL A 16 17.98 -14.75 1.63
N GLU A 17 17.20 -13.88 2.25
CA GLU A 17 15.75 -13.96 2.31
C GLU A 17 15.15 -12.97 1.31
N GLU A 18 14.39 -13.49 0.34
CA GLU A 18 13.62 -12.66 -0.58
C GLU A 18 12.22 -12.44 -0.02
N THR A 19 11.81 -11.17 0.06
CA THR A 19 10.48 -10.77 0.52
C THR A 19 9.73 -10.07 -0.61
N THR A 20 8.43 -10.34 -0.70
CA THR A 20 7.51 -9.57 -1.54
C THR A 20 6.37 -9.06 -0.68
N GLU A 21 6.24 -7.74 -0.61
CA GLU A 21 5.22 -7.06 0.19
C GLU A 21 4.34 -6.21 -0.72
N SER A 22 3.11 -5.96 -0.31
CA SER A 22 2.24 -5.02 -1.03
C SER A 22 1.41 -4.20 -0.07
N ASP A 23 1.22 -2.93 -0.40
CA ASP A 23 0.38 -2.02 0.37
C ASP A 23 -0.52 -1.19 -0.55
N ASN A 24 -1.70 -0.83 -0.04
CA ASN A 24 -2.64 0.03 -0.72
C ASN A 24 -2.44 1.47 -0.24
N ILE A 25 -1.88 2.31 -1.11
CA ILE A 25 -1.53 3.68 -0.76
C ILE A 25 -2.58 4.64 -1.31
N VAL A 26 -3.11 5.49 -0.44
CA VAL A 26 -3.97 6.63 -0.83
C VAL A 26 -3.07 7.75 -1.36
N ARG A 27 -3.38 8.28 -2.55
CA ARG A 27 -2.60 9.29 -3.26
C ARG A 27 -3.48 10.40 -3.83
N TRP A 28 -2.89 11.58 -3.98
CA TRP A 28 -3.47 12.76 -4.64
C TRP A 28 -2.54 13.18 -5.78
N ASP A 29 -3.08 13.38 -6.99
CA ASP A 29 -2.30 13.79 -8.17
C ASP A 29 -2.44 15.26 -8.54
N GLY A 30 -3.19 16.05 -7.77
CA GLY A 30 -3.53 17.44 -8.10
C GLY A 30 -4.99 17.62 -8.50
N GLU A 31 -5.69 16.57 -8.94
CA GLU A 31 -7.09 16.62 -9.35
C GLU A 31 -7.98 15.69 -8.52
N ARG A 32 -7.53 14.45 -8.25
CA ARG A 32 -8.38 13.41 -7.63
C ARG A 32 -7.61 12.57 -6.61
N LEU A 33 -8.34 12.11 -5.61
CA LEU A 33 -7.87 11.12 -4.64
C LEU A 33 -8.06 9.71 -5.23
N TYR A 34 -7.05 8.88 -5.15
CA TYR A 34 -7.10 7.49 -5.61
C TYR A 34 -6.31 6.58 -4.69
N VAL A 35 -6.59 5.28 -4.75
CA VAL A 35 -5.82 4.22 -4.13
C VAL A 35 -5.02 3.51 -5.21
N GLU A 36 -3.77 3.22 -4.94
CA GLU A 36 -2.90 2.42 -5.80
C GLU A 36 -2.21 1.34 -4.97
N GLN A 37 -2.08 0.13 -5.51
CA GLN A 37 -1.36 -0.94 -4.84
C GLN A 37 0.11 -0.86 -5.24
N ASP A 38 0.95 -0.55 -4.27
CA ASP A 38 2.41 -0.59 -4.40
C ASP A 38 2.89 -2.00 -4.05
N VAL A 39 3.81 -2.53 -4.85
CA VAL A 39 4.45 -3.84 -4.64
C VAL A 39 5.94 -3.64 -4.45
N TYR A 40 6.45 -4.19 -3.36
CA TYR A 40 7.84 -4.08 -2.93
C TYR A 40 8.50 -5.45 -2.99
N HIS A 41 9.72 -5.50 -3.52
CA HIS A 41 10.59 -6.66 -3.42
C HIS A 41 11.82 -6.27 -2.60
N ASN A 42 12.07 -6.96 -1.50
CA ASN A 42 13.18 -6.67 -0.59
C ASN A 42 13.20 -5.18 -0.15
N GLY A 43 12.02 -4.63 0.13
CA GLY A 43 11.83 -3.22 0.50
C GLY A 43 11.91 -2.21 -0.66
N GLN A 44 12.27 -2.63 -1.87
CA GLN A 44 12.31 -1.75 -3.04
C GLN A 44 10.96 -1.75 -3.77
N LEU A 45 10.39 -0.57 -4.02
CA LEU A 45 9.21 -0.43 -4.85
C LEU A 45 9.54 -0.85 -6.30
N VAL A 46 8.88 -1.91 -6.79
CA VAL A 46 9.09 -2.41 -8.16
C VAL A 46 7.87 -2.23 -9.05
N HIS A 47 6.67 -2.10 -8.47
CA HIS A 47 5.46 -1.99 -9.26
C HIS A 47 4.39 -1.15 -8.55
N ARG A 48 3.60 -0.45 -9.37
CA ARG A 48 2.34 0.16 -8.94
C ARG A 48 1.22 -0.35 -9.84
N LYS A 49 0.15 -0.84 -9.25
CA LYS A 49 -0.99 -1.39 -9.99
C LYS A 49 -2.33 -1.08 -9.34
N TYR A 50 -3.39 -1.35 -10.10
CA TYR A 50 -4.78 -1.19 -9.67
C TYR A 50 -5.12 0.19 -9.12
N ARG A 51 -4.76 1.23 -9.88
CA ARG A 51 -5.19 2.60 -9.59
C ARG A 51 -6.72 2.71 -9.63
N ARG A 52 -7.32 3.06 -8.50
CA ARG A 52 -8.77 3.19 -8.33
C ARG A 52 -9.12 4.53 -7.69
N THR A 53 -10.02 5.28 -8.33
CA THR A 53 -10.53 6.54 -7.78
C THR A 53 -11.23 6.29 -6.44
N VAL A 54 -10.96 7.14 -5.46
CA VAL A 54 -11.68 7.13 -4.19
C VAL A 54 -13.09 7.68 -4.41
N THR A 55 -14.10 6.93 -3.99
CA THR A 55 -15.50 7.36 -4.04
C THR A 55 -15.85 8.26 -2.86
N GLU A 56 -16.91 9.07 -3.00
CA GLU A 56 -17.34 9.98 -1.94
C GLU A 56 -17.55 9.29 -0.58
N PRO A 57 -18.24 8.13 -0.46
CA PRO A 57 -18.40 7.47 0.84
C PRO A 57 -17.08 7.09 1.50
N VAL A 58 -16.10 6.63 0.70
CA VAL A 58 -14.77 6.27 1.19
C VAL A 58 -14.00 7.51 1.62
N ALA A 59 -14.08 8.61 0.86
CA ALA A 59 -13.46 9.88 1.23
C ALA A 59 -14.00 10.40 2.57
N ARG A 60 -15.31 10.33 2.80
CA ARG A 60 -15.93 10.71 4.08
C ARG A 60 -15.43 9.84 5.24
N ALA A 61 -15.33 8.53 5.02
CA ALA A 61 -14.81 7.62 6.04
C ALA A 61 -13.33 7.91 6.39
N LEU A 62 -12.49 8.12 5.37
CA LEU A 62 -11.08 8.48 5.56
C LEU A 62 -10.92 9.78 6.35
N LEU A 63 -11.70 10.81 5.99
CA LEU A 63 -11.69 12.10 6.67
C LEU A 63 -12.04 11.94 8.16
N ALA A 64 -13.09 11.17 8.48
CA ALA A 64 -13.50 10.94 9.86
C ALA A 64 -12.39 10.29 10.70
N VAL A 65 -11.65 9.33 10.13
CA VAL A 65 -10.51 8.67 10.80
C VAL A 65 -9.36 9.65 11.04
N ILE A 66 -8.98 10.42 10.03
CA ILE A 66 -7.87 11.38 10.11
C ILE A 66 -8.18 12.46 11.15
N THR A 67 -9.39 13.03 11.12
CA THR A 67 -9.80 14.07 12.08
C THR A 67 -9.81 13.54 13.51
N ARG A 68 -10.25 12.29 13.73
CA ARG A 68 -10.22 11.67 15.05
C ARG A 68 -8.79 11.45 15.57
N SER A 69 -7.84 11.13 14.69
CA SER A 69 -6.44 10.92 15.11
C SER A 69 -5.67 12.19 15.46
N GLN A 70 -6.22 13.37 15.12
CA GLN A 70 -5.60 14.67 15.42
C GLN A 70 -6.11 15.32 16.72
N GLN A 71 -7.08 14.69 17.39
CA GLN A 71 -7.59 15.08 18.71
C GLN A 71 -6.85 14.32 19.82
#